data_AF-A0A2V7MY63-F1
#
_entry.id   AF-A0A2V7MY63-F1
#
_cell.length_a   1.000
_cell.length_b   1.000
_cell.length_c   1.000
_cell.angle_alpha   90.00
_cell.angle_beta   90.00
_cell.angle_gamma   90.00
#
_symmetry.space_group_name_H-M   'P 1'
#
loop_
_entity.id
_entity.type
_entity.pdbx_description
1 polymer ?
#
loop_
_entity_poly.entity_id
_entity_poly.type
_entity_poly.pdbx_seq_one_letter_code
_entity_poly.pdbx_strand_id
1 'polypeptide(L)'
;MAGIPCAGRPQRRDAGNRVYAGGRNDTSFAKGLRVNSALKSDQGFLTYRYAFHAAERSQIGLAVGLGALFVHLDLDAVAGATSGGADTAIVQFAASKGATGPTGSLGFYGRWQFGDRWYVESDARGLYVKVDRMAATVYEAGAAGRYFVSRHAGLELGYGLTWIKATLDRRPNGKGFAGQLKYSLQNARLAVVVTP
;
A
#
# COMPACT_ATOMS: atom_id res chain seq x y z
N MET A 1 -14.05 -46.96 -30.50
CA MET A 1 -14.31 -46.45 -29.13
C MET A 1 -13.31 -45.34 -28.85
N ALA A 2 -13.73 -44.09 -29.00
CA ALA A 2 -12.91 -42.91 -28.72
C ALA A 2 -13.24 -42.43 -27.29
N GLY A 3 -12.24 -42.45 -26.40
CA GLY A 3 -12.34 -41.95 -25.03
C GLY A 3 -11.98 -40.48 -24.97
N ILE A 4 -12.88 -39.69 -24.40
CA ILE A 4 -12.71 -38.27 -24.08
C ILE A 4 -11.85 -38.14 -22.81
N PRO A 5 -10.75 -37.35 -22.78
CA PRO A 5 -10.15 -36.89 -21.55
C PRO A 5 -10.58 -35.45 -21.22
N CYS A 6 -10.92 -35.28 -19.95
CA CYS A 6 -11.51 -34.11 -19.31
C CYS A 6 -10.61 -32.87 -19.28
N ALA A 7 -11.29 -31.72 -19.21
CA ALA A 7 -10.77 -30.36 -19.13
C ALA A 7 -9.79 -30.11 -17.96
N GLY A 8 -8.66 -29.46 -18.27
CA GLY A 8 -7.71 -28.93 -17.30
C GLY A 8 -8.25 -27.68 -16.60
N ARG A 9 -8.15 -27.64 -15.27
CA ARG A 9 -8.50 -26.49 -14.43
C ARG A 9 -7.43 -25.38 -14.51
N PRO A 10 -7.77 -24.12 -14.18
CA PRO A 10 -6.92 -22.95 -14.41
C PRO A 10 -5.68 -22.94 -13.50
N GLN A 11 -4.52 -22.61 -14.06
CA GLN A 11 -3.29 -22.34 -13.31
C GLN A 11 -3.45 -21.12 -12.41
N ARG A 12 -3.45 -21.35 -11.10
CA ARG A 12 -3.30 -20.33 -10.06
C ARG A 12 -1.83 -19.86 -10.07
N ARG A 13 -1.58 -18.61 -10.48
CA ARG A 13 -0.24 -18.00 -10.41
C ARG A 13 0.07 -17.65 -8.96
N ASP A 14 0.73 -18.55 -8.24
CA ASP A 14 1.34 -18.23 -6.95
C ASP A 14 2.66 -17.48 -7.19
N ALA A 15 2.71 -16.21 -6.77
CA ALA A 15 3.93 -15.41 -6.77
C ALA A 15 4.85 -15.86 -5.62
N GLY A 16 5.64 -16.90 -5.84
CA GLY A 16 6.65 -17.38 -4.89
C GLY A 16 7.95 -16.60 -5.02
N ASN A 17 8.33 -15.83 -3.99
CA ASN A 17 9.63 -15.18 -3.91
C ASN A 17 10.66 -16.16 -3.30
N ARG A 18 11.72 -16.52 -4.04
CA ARG A 18 12.83 -17.36 -3.53
C ARG A 18 13.88 -16.48 -2.86
N VAL A 19 14.13 -16.70 -1.57
CA VAL A 19 15.26 -16.11 -0.84
C VAL A 19 16.35 -17.18 -0.70
N TYR A 20 17.55 -16.92 -1.21
CA TYR A 20 18.75 -17.71 -0.93
C TYR A 20 19.56 -16.96 0.14
N ALA A 21 19.74 -17.57 1.31
CA ALA A 21 20.71 -17.10 2.30
C ALA A 21 21.79 -18.18 2.42
N GLY A 22 23.06 -17.78 2.22
CA GLY A 22 24.23 -18.60 2.50
C GLY A 22 25.08 -17.88 3.54
N GLY A 23 25.43 -18.57 4.62
CA GLY A 23 26.13 -17.99 5.75
C GLY A 23 26.39 -18.91 6.94
N ARG A 24 26.86 -20.14 6.73
CA ARG A 24 27.68 -21.04 7.60
C ARG A 24 27.38 -21.18 9.12
N ASN A 25 26.24 -20.70 9.57
CA ASN A 25 25.48 -21.12 10.77
C ASN A 25 23.99 -21.05 10.40
N ASP A 26 23.69 -21.56 9.20
CA ASP A 26 22.43 -21.37 8.50
C ASP A 26 21.34 -22.23 9.15
N THR A 27 20.33 -21.57 9.72
CA THR A 27 18.98 -22.15 9.75
C THR A 27 18.50 -22.17 8.31
N SER A 28 18.85 -23.24 7.59
CA SER A 28 18.33 -23.50 6.26
C SER A 28 16.85 -23.82 6.38
N PHE A 29 15.99 -22.84 6.07
CA PHE A 29 14.56 -23.09 5.96
C PHE A 29 14.34 -24.04 4.77
N ALA A 30 13.84 -25.24 5.05
CA ALA A 30 13.62 -26.25 4.03
C ALA A 30 12.59 -25.79 2.98
N LYS A 31 12.69 -26.34 1.76
CA LYS A 31 11.64 -26.22 0.72
C LYS A 31 10.28 -26.57 1.34
N GLY A 32 9.41 -25.57 1.47
CA GLY A 32 8.10 -25.72 2.11
C GLY A 32 7.76 -24.63 3.12
N LEU A 33 8.64 -23.66 3.38
CA LEU A 33 8.33 -22.49 4.19
C LEU A 33 7.09 -21.76 3.61
N ARG A 34 5.98 -21.86 4.32
CA ARG A 34 4.77 -21.09 4.04
C ARG A 34 4.73 -19.94 5.04
N VAL A 35 4.96 -18.73 4.54
CA VAL A 35 4.82 -17.49 5.31
C VAL A 35 3.48 -16.87 4.93
N ASN A 36 2.57 -16.82 5.87
CA ASN A 36 1.34 -16.03 5.77
C ASN A 36 1.59 -14.72 6.51
N SER A 37 1.53 -13.60 5.80
CA SER A 37 1.63 -12.27 6.39
C SER A 37 0.32 -11.53 6.19
N ALA A 38 -0.29 -11.04 7.27
CA ALA A 38 -1.42 -10.13 7.22
C ALA A 38 -0.96 -8.73 7.65
N LEU A 39 -1.22 -7.74 6.80
CA LEU A 39 -0.95 -6.33 7.09
C LEU A 39 -2.29 -5.61 7.17
N LYS A 40 -2.63 -5.10 8.37
CA LYS A 40 -3.76 -4.20 8.57
C LYS A 40 -3.22 -2.78 8.80
N SER A 41 -3.78 -1.81 8.10
CA SER A 41 -3.36 -0.42 8.20
C SER A 41 -4.59 0.47 8.25
N ASP A 42 -4.70 1.24 9.34
CA ASP A 42 -5.73 2.26 9.53
C ASP A 42 -5.05 3.64 9.49
N GLN A 43 -5.69 4.62 8.86
CA GLN A 43 -5.13 5.97 8.73
C GLN A 43 -6.20 7.02 9.00
N GLY A 44 -5.87 7.97 9.88
CA GLY A 44 -6.63 9.20 10.08
C GLY A 44 -5.83 10.40 9.58
N PHE A 45 -6.45 11.32 8.83
CA PHE A 45 -5.80 12.53 8.37
C PHE A 45 -6.71 13.76 8.53
N LEU A 46 -6.10 14.89 8.82
CA LEU A 46 -6.65 16.23 8.74
C LEU A 46 -5.85 17.02 7.69
N THR A 47 -6.48 17.48 6.61
CA THR A 47 -5.82 18.33 5.61
C THR A 47 -6.42 19.72 5.60
N TYR A 48 -5.54 20.70 5.68
CA TYR A 48 -5.82 22.09 5.37
C TYR A 48 -5.44 22.37 3.91
N ARG A 49 -6.33 23.02 3.16
CA ARG A 49 -6.11 23.39 1.76
C ARG A 49 -6.13 24.91 1.62
N TYR A 50 -5.07 25.46 1.06
CA TYR A 50 -4.95 26.88 0.76
C TYR A 50 -4.91 27.09 -0.75
N ALA A 51 -5.90 27.81 -1.29
CA ALA A 51 -5.91 28.22 -2.69
C ALA A 51 -5.18 29.54 -2.85
N PHE A 52 -4.06 29.55 -3.58
CA PHE A 52 -3.43 30.80 -3.99
C PHE A 52 -4.02 31.34 -5.30
N HIS A 53 -4.67 30.48 -6.08
CA HIS A 53 -5.43 30.85 -7.26
C HIS A 53 -6.85 30.30 -7.14
N ALA A 54 -7.84 31.19 -7.13
CA ALA A 54 -9.25 30.86 -7.12
C ALA A 54 -9.99 31.76 -8.11
N ALA A 55 -10.40 31.18 -9.24
CA ALA A 55 -11.22 31.80 -10.26
C ALA A 55 -12.53 31.02 -10.42
N GLU A 56 -13.50 31.57 -11.14
CA GLU A 56 -14.84 30.99 -11.32
C GLU A 56 -14.82 29.54 -11.80
N ARG A 57 -13.84 29.18 -12.65
CA ARG A 57 -13.72 27.85 -13.27
C ARG A 57 -12.45 27.11 -12.91
N SER A 58 -11.56 27.68 -12.09
CA SER A 58 -10.31 27.02 -11.74
C SER A 58 -9.83 27.37 -10.35
N GLN A 59 -9.29 26.38 -9.65
CA GLN A 59 -8.71 26.54 -8.33
C GLN A 59 -7.41 25.76 -8.28
N ILE A 60 -6.34 26.40 -7.81
CA ILE A 60 -5.04 25.78 -7.63
C ILE A 60 -4.52 26.16 -6.25
N GLY A 61 -3.97 25.19 -5.56
CA GLY A 61 -3.54 25.42 -4.19
C GLY A 61 -2.57 24.39 -3.65
N LEU A 62 -2.17 24.67 -2.41
CA LEU A 62 -1.37 23.80 -1.57
C LEU A 62 -2.28 23.07 -0.58
N ALA A 63 -1.90 21.85 -0.26
CA ALA A 63 -2.53 21.03 0.75
C ALA A 63 -1.47 20.62 1.77
N VAL A 64 -1.72 20.92 3.04
CA VAL A 64 -0.90 20.45 4.17
C VAL A 64 -1.78 19.57 5.02
N GLY A 65 -1.33 18.37 5.35
CA GLY A 65 -2.08 17.47 6.21
C GLY A 65 -1.25 16.87 7.31
N LEU A 66 -1.89 16.68 8.47
CA LEU A 66 -1.35 15.99 9.62
C LEU A 66 -2.26 14.81 9.92
N GLY A 67 -1.69 13.71 10.38
CA GLY A 67 -2.44 12.50 10.62
C GLY A 67 -1.70 11.52 11.51
N ALA A 68 -2.30 10.34 11.65
CA ALA A 68 -1.71 9.22 12.34
C ALA A 68 -1.93 7.96 11.50
N LEU A 69 -0.87 7.15 11.41
CA LEU A 69 -0.89 5.84 10.77
C LEU A 69 -0.81 4.79 11.87
N PHE A 70 -1.74 3.84 11.82
CA PHE A 70 -1.80 2.69 12.70
C PHE A 70 -1.55 1.45 11.86
N VAL A 71 -0.41 0.79 12.07
CA VAL A 71 -0.02 -0.41 11.32
C VAL A 71 0.01 -1.60 12.27
N HIS A 72 -0.66 -2.68 11.88
CA HIS A 72 -0.59 -3.98 12.51
C HIS A 72 -0.07 -5.01 11.51
N LEU A 73 1.03 -5.67 11.85
CA LEU A 73 1.63 -6.74 11.06
C LEU A 73 1.54 -8.04 11.86
N ASP A 74 0.84 -9.02 11.29
CA ASP A 74 0.77 -10.39 11.79
C ASP A 74 1.54 -11.30 10.83
N LEU A 75 2.51 -12.04 11.35
CA LEU A 75 3.37 -12.97 10.62
C LEU A 75 3.20 -14.36 11.20
N ASP A 76 2.66 -15.28 10.39
CA ASP A 76 2.60 -16.71 10.67
C ASP A 76 3.50 -17.45 9.70
N ALA A 77 4.57 -18.04 10.19
CA ALA A 77 5.47 -18.88 9.41
C ALA A 77 5.42 -20.32 9.91
N VAL A 78 5.17 -21.24 8.99
CA VAL A 78 5.28 -22.69 9.25
C VAL A 78 6.51 -23.19 8.52
N ALA A 79 7.53 -23.58 9.28
CA ALA A 79 8.75 -24.17 8.76
C ALA A 79 8.78 -25.67 9.08
N GLY A 80 8.91 -26.51 8.06
CA GLY A 80 9.34 -27.90 8.26
C GLY A 80 10.85 -27.91 8.50
N ALA A 81 11.31 -28.30 9.69
CA ALA A 81 12.72 -28.51 9.93
C ALA A 81 13.14 -29.85 9.31
N THR A 82 14.01 -29.82 8.28
CA THR A 82 14.67 -31.04 7.78
C THR A 82 16.05 -31.15 8.42
N SER A 83 16.11 -31.46 9.71
CA SER A 83 17.36 -31.91 10.33
C SER A 83 17.47 -33.43 10.18
N GLY A 84 18.02 -33.89 9.06
CA GLY A 84 18.70 -35.20 8.91
C GLY A 84 18.14 -36.44 9.65
N GLY A 85 16.82 -36.67 9.69
CA GLY A 85 16.22 -37.83 10.34
C GLY A 85 14.69 -37.85 10.21
N ALA A 86 14.07 -39.00 10.50
CA ALA A 86 12.65 -39.31 10.24
C ALA A 86 11.62 -38.48 11.04
N ASP A 87 12.08 -37.58 11.91
CA ASP A 87 11.22 -36.68 12.71
C ASP A 87 11.38 -35.22 12.25
N THR A 88 10.62 -34.84 11.22
CA THR A 88 10.41 -33.44 10.85
C THR A 88 9.51 -32.76 11.87
N ALA A 89 10.10 -32.02 12.83
CA ALA A 89 9.34 -31.12 13.68
C ALA A 89 8.85 -29.90 12.87
N ILE A 90 7.54 -29.70 12.80
CA ILE A 90 6.94 -28.49 12.25
C ILE A 90 7.10 -27.39 13.31
N VAL A 91 7.92 -26.38 13.05
CA VAL A 91 8.06 -25.22 13.94
C VAL A 91 7.12 -24.13 13.44
N GLN A 92 6.10 -23.83 14.25
CA GLN A 92 5.20 -22.70 14.02
C GLN A 92 5.80 -21.46 14.68
N PHE A 93 6.04 -20.42 13.89
CA PHE A 93 6.47 -19.12 14.35
C PHE A 93 5.36 -18.11 14.09
N ALA A 94 4.83 -17.49 15.15
CA ALA A 94 3.85 -16.42 15.06
C ALA A 94 4.43 -15.16 15.71
N ALA A 95 4.37 -14.02 15.00
CA ALA A 95 4.78 -12.73 15.52
C ALA A 95 3.77 -11.65 15.10
N SER A 96 3.23 -10.94 16.09
CA SER A 96 2.39 -9.77 15.88
C SER A 96 3.12 -8.51 16.35
N LYS A 97 3.11 -7.46 15.53
CA LYS A 97 3.67 -6.17 15.92
C LYS A 97 2.79 -5.02 15.43
N GLY A 98 2.36 -4.19 16.38
CA GLY A 98 1.71 -2.90 16.12
C GLY A 98 2.71 -1.75 16.15
N ALA A 99 2.51 -0.76 15.31
CA ALA A 99 3.26 0.48 15.29
C ALA A 99 2.32 1.64 14.96
N THR A 100 2.36 2.70 15.77
CA THR A 100 1.61 3.94 15.54
C THR A 100 2.59 5.07 15.38
N GLY A 101 2.39 5.92 14.38
CA GLY A 101 3.24 7.09 14.19
C GLY A 101 2.49 8.29 13.62
N PRO A 102 2.93 9.51 13.97
CA PRO A 102 2.43 10.71 13.35
C PRO A 102 2.84 10.72 11.87
N THR A 103 1.95 11.26 11.04
CA THR A 103 2.18 11.42 9.61
C THR A 103 2.06 12.88 9.22
N GLY A 104 2.99 13.37 8.42
CA GLY A 104 2.89 14.67 7.76
C GLY A 104 2.71 14.49 6.26
N SER A 105 1.88 15.34 5.66
CA SER A 105 1.68 15.39 4.22
C SER A 105 1.78 16.81 3.69
N LEU A 106 2.38 16.95 2.52
CA LEU A 106 2.41 18.19 1.74
C LEU A 106 2.08 17.85 0.29
N GLY A 107 1.22 18.65 -0.33
CA GLY A 107 0.81 18.43 -1.69
C GLY A 107 0.26 19.66 -2.37
N PHE A 108 -0.09 19.46 -3.63
CA PHE A 108 -0.75 20.43 -4.50
C PHE A 108 -2.07 19.84 -4.95
N TYR A 109 -3.04 20.70 -5.18
CA TYR A 109 -4.31 20.30 -5.79
C TYR A 109 -4.71 21.31 -6.85
N GLY A 110 -5.42 20.80 -7.85
CA GLY A 110 -6.01 21.57 -8.91
C GLY A 110 -7.45 21.12 -9.15
N ARG A 111 -8.33 22.07 -9.43
CA ARG A 111 -9.70 21.81 -9.85
C ARG A 111 -10.03 22.71 -11.02
N TRP A 112 -10.63 22.14 -12.06
CA TRP A 112 -11.06 22.86 -13.25
C TRP A 112 -12.48 22.46 -13.60
N GLN A 113 -13.29 23.45 -13.96
CA GLN A 113 -14.64 23.24 -14.45
C GLN A 113 -14.66 23.48 -15.97
N PHE A 114 -15.14 22.48 -16.71
CA PHE A 114 -15.30 22.54 -18.16
C PHE A 114 -16.79 22.58 -18.51
N GLY A 115 -17.26 23.73 -19.02
CA GLY A 115 -18.68 23.97 -19.21
C GLY A 115 -19.44 23.96 -17.88
N ASP A 116 -20.69 23.49 -17.89
CA ASP A 116 -21.57 23.60 -16.72
C ASP A 116 -21.67 22.31 -15.90
N ARG A 117 -21.13 21.20 -16.39
CA ARG A 117 -21.36 19.86 -15.80
C ARG A 117 -20.11 19.03 -15.56
N TRP A 118 -18.98 19.39 -16.16
CA TRP A 118 -17.74 18.64 -16.02
C TRP A 118 -16.78 19.34 -15.06
N TYR A 119 -16.23 18.55 -14.15
CA TYR A 119 -15.14 18.97 -13.28
C TYR A 119 -14.00 17.98 -13.43
N VAL A 120 -12.78 18.49 -13.40
CA VAL A 120 -11.57 17.68 -13.26
C VAL A 120 -10.87 18.14 -12.01
N GLU A 121 -10.55 17.21 -11.15
CA GLU A 121 -9.77 17.42 -9.94
C GLU A 121 -8.47 16.63 -10.08
N SER A 122 -7.34 17.25 -9.79
CA SER A 122 -6.07 16.56 -9.65
C SER A 122 -5.44 16.88 -8.30
N ASP A 123 -4.72 15.91 -7.78
CA ASP A 123 -4.00 16.06 -6.53
C ASP A 123 -2.67 15.32 -6.61
N ALA A 124 -1.65 15.89 -5.98
CA ALA A 124 -0.36 15.24 -5.81
C ALA A 124 0.15 15.55 -4.42
N ARG A 125 0.50 14.54 -3.64
CA ARG A 125 0.96 14.71 -2.25
C ARG A 125 2.08 13.75 -1.90
N GLY A 126 3.03 14.24 -1.11
CA GLY A 126 4.02 13.43 -0.42
C GLY A 126 3.63 13.27 1.04
N LEU A 127 3.67 12.05 1.55
CA LEU A 127 3.54 11.68 2.95
C LEU A 127 4.87 11.16 3.48
N TYR A 128 5.23 11.61 4.68
CA TYR A 128 6.37 11.10 5.42
C TYR A 128 5.91 10.58 6.78
N VAL A 129 6.35 9.37 7.10
CA VAL A 129 6.07 8.70 8.37
C VAL A 129 7.36 8.12 8.92
N LYS A 130 7.63 8.37 10.20
CA LYS A 130 8.73 7.72 10.91
C LYS A 130 8.19 7.09 12.19
N VAL A 131 8.34 5.77 12.31
CA VAL A 131 7.95 5.00 13.49
C VAL A 131 9.13 4.16 13.96
N ASP A 132 9.71 4.51 15.10
CA ASP A 132 10.93 3.87 15.64
C ASP A 132 12.05 3.85 14.56
N ARG A 133 12.43 2.66 14.10
CA ARG A 133 13.48 2.40 13.10
C ARG A 133 12.96 2.27 11.66
N MET A 134 11.67 2.53 11.46
CA MET A 134 11.03 2.49 10.14
C MET A 134 10.77 3.90 9.66
N ALA A 135 11.30 4.24 8.49
CA ALA A 135 10.93 5.45 7.76
C ALA A 135 10.18 5.03 6.50
N ALA A 136 8.98 5.58 6.31
CA ALA A 136 8.19 5.37 5.11
C ALA A 136 7.91 6.72 4.44
N THR A 137 8.20 6.80 3.15
CA THR A 137 7.83 7.90 2.28
C THR A 137 6.86 7.40 1.24
N VAL A 138 5.72 8.07 1.13
CA VAL A 138 4.64 7.75 0.21
C VAL A 138 4.44 8.96 -0.69
N TYR A 139 4.47 8.76 -2.00
CA TYR A 139 4.08 9.79 -2.96
C TYR A 139 2.80 9.33 -3.65
N GLU A 140 1.83 10.21 -3.72
CA GLU A 140 0.54 9.95 -4.35
C GLU A 140 0.31 11.03 -5.40
N ALA A 141 -0.18 10.62 -6.55
CA ALA A 141 -0.65 11.52 -7.59
C ALA A 141 -1.93 10.94 -8.19
N GLY A 142 -2.93 11.77 -8.41
CA GLY A 142 -4.21 11.35 -8.92
C GLY A 142 -4.90 12.42 -9.73
N ALA A 143 -5.82 11.96 -10.56
CA ALA A 143 -6.75 12.81 -11.28
C ALA A 143 -8.12 12.12 -11.31
N ALA A 144 -9.18 12.91 -11.24
CA ALA A 144 -10.54 12.44 -11.39
C ALA A 144 -11.37 13.41 -12.23
N GLY A 145 -12.21 12.84 -13.09
CA GLY A 145 -13.28 13.54 -13.77
C GLY A 145 -14.60 13.30 -13.04
N ARG A 146 -15.35 14.38 -12.82
CA ARG A 146 -16.69 14.35 -12.25
C ARG A 146 -17.67 14.96 -13.25
N TYR A 147 -18.76 14.25 -13.51
CA TYR A 147 -19.86 14.69 -14.36
C TYR A 147 -21.14 14.80 -13.55
N PHE A 148 -21.75 15.99 -13.54
CA PHE A 148 -23.04 16.21 -12.89
C PHE A 148 -24.19 15.87 -13.86
N VAL A 149 -24.90 14.79 -13.55
CA VAL A 149 -26.10 14.34 -14.28
C VAL A 149 -27.27 15.26 -13.94
N SER A 150 -27.32 15.76 -12.70
CA SER A 150 -28.29 16.74 -12.22
C SER A 150 -27.61 17.80 -11.34
N ARG A 151 -28.36 18.79 -10.86
CA ARG A 151 -27.84 19.82 -9.94
C ARG A 151 -27.39 19.25 -8.58
N HIS A 152 -27.83 18.04 -8.25
CA HIS A 152 -27.60 17.41 -6.94
C HIS A 152 -26.86 16.07 -7.04
N ALA A 153 -26.67 15.52 -8.25
CA ALA A 153 -26.08 14.20 -8.44
C ALA A 153 -25.03 14.23 -9.54
N GLY A 154 -23.86 13.71 -9.21
CA GLY A 154 -22.75 13.52 -10.14
C GLY A 154 -22.12 12.14 -10.03
N LEU A 155 -21.44 11.76 -11.09
CA LEU A 155 -20.61 10.57 -11.16
C LEU A 155 -19.16 11.02 -11.20
N GLU A 156 -18.30 10.34 -10.45
CA GLU A 156 -16.87 10.59 -10.44
C GLU A 156 -16.12 9.32 -10.84
N LEU A 157 -15.18 9.47 -11.78
CA LEU A 157 -14.20 8.47 -12.14
C LEU A 157 -12.81 9.05 -11.91
N GLY A 158 -11.99 8.37 -11.14
CA GLY A 158 -10.62 8.80 -10.87
C GLY A 158 -9.61 7.68 -10.99
N TYR A 159 -8.37 8.09 -11.20
CA TYR A 159 -7.21 7.23 -11.30
C TYR A 159 -6.09 7.84 -10.46
N GLY A 160 -5.39 6.99 -9.73
CA GLY A 160 -4.28 7.37 -8.87
C GLY A 160 -3.08 6.43 -9.01
N LEU A 161 -1.94 6.98 -8.68
CA LEU A 161 -0.64 6.34 -8.62
C LEU A 161 -0.06 6.60 -7.23
N THR A 162 0.35 5.54 -6.57
CA THR A 162 0.99 5.61 -5.26
C THR A 162 2.35 4.93 -5.33
N TRP A 163 3.40 5.65 -4.97
CA TRP A 163 4.76 5.12 -4.84
C TRP A 163 5.16 5.12 -3.39
N ILE A 164 5.53 3.96 -2.87
CA ILE A 164 5.93 3.84 -1.47
C ILE A 164 7.35 3.31 -1.39
N LYS A 165 8.13 4.00 -0.57
CA LYS A 165 9.49 3.66 -0.19
C LYS A 165 9.54 3.52 1.33
N ALA A 166 9.72 2.30 1.81
CA ALA A 166 9.95 2.03 3.23
C ALA A 166 11.40 1.58 3.44
N THR A 167 12.08 2.18 4.42
CA THR A 167 13.45 1.87 4.82
C THR A 167 13.42 1.40 6.27
N LEU A 168 14.09 0.28 6.54
CA LEU A 168 14.36 -0.22 7.88
C LEU A 168 15.82 0.03 8.24
N ASP A 169 16.06 0.86 9.24
CA ASP A 169 17.41 1.14 9.71
C ASP A 169 17.95 -0.01 10.58
N ARG A 170 19.24 -0.30 10.42
CA ARG A 170 19.95 -1.32 11.21
C ARG A 170 20.02 -0.87 12.66
N ARG A 171 19.87 -1.80 13.62
CA ARG A 171 20.03 -1.46 15.05
C ARG A 171 21.47 -0.98 15.33
N PRO A 172 21.66 -0.07 16.31
CA PRO A 172 22.98 0.44 16.71
C PRO A 172 23.98 -0.64 17.12
N ASN A 173 23.50 -1.79 17.59
CA ASN A 173 24.32 -2.94 18.00
C ASN A 173 24.75 -3.87 16.85
N GLY A 174 24.56 -3.46 15.59
CA GLY A 174 24.94 -4.22 14.39
C GLY A 174 24.09 -5.48 14.11
N LYS A 175 23.22 -5.88 15.05
CA LYS A 175 22.35 -7.05 14.96
C LYS A 175 20.94 -6.65 14.53
N GLY A 176 20.54 -7.06 13.34
CA GLY A 176 19.18 -6.86 12.84
C GLY A 176 19.10 -6.74 11.33
N PHE A 177 17.89 -6.96 10.80
CA PHE A 177 17.58 -6.81 9.39
C PHE A 177 17.58 -5.32 9.01
N ALA A 178 18.27 -4.98 7.93
CA ALA A 178 18.17 -3.71 7.24
C ALA A 178 17.70 -3.99 5.81
N GLY A 179 16.79 -3.18 5.31
CA GLY A 179 16.18 -3.43 4.02
C GLY A 179 15.38 -2.25 3.52
N GLN A 180 15.22 -2.20 2.20
CA GLN A 180 14.39 -1.20 1.53
C GLN A 180 13.30 -1.92 0.74
N LEU A 181 12.05 -1.52 0.96
CA LEU A 181 10.91 -1.97 0.18
C LEU A 181 10.47 -0.81 -0.71
N LYS A 182 10.42 -1.05 -2.02
CA LYS A 182 9.88 -0.10 -3.00
C LYS A 182 8.72 -0.77 -3.73
N TYR A 183 7.57 -0.12 -3.73
CA TYR A 183 6.39 -0.62 -4.44
C TYR A 183 5.61 0.53 -5.08
N SER A 184 4.94 0.22 -6.17
CA SER A 184 4.05 1.13 -6.88
C SER A 184 2.66 0.49 -6.99
N LEU A 185 1.65 1.25 -6.65
CA LEU A 185 0.25 0.86 -6.71
C LEU A 185 -0.48 1.78 -7.68
N GLN A 186 -1.46 1.21 -8.36
CA GLN A 186 -2.40 1.93 -9.20
C GLN A 186 -3.78 1.70 -8.62
N ASN A 187 -4.58 2.76 -8.51
CA ASN A 187 -5.94 2.67 -8.01
C ASN A 187 -6.91 3.38 -8.95
N ALA A 188 -8.05 2.75 -9.19
CA ALA A 188 -9.19 3.38 -9.83
C ALA A 188 -10.26 3.65 -8.77
N ARG A 189 -10.91 4.81 -8.84
CA ARG A 189 -12.03 5.16 -7.98
C ARG A 189 -13.26 5.45 -8.81
N LEU A 190 -14.40 4.95 -8.36
CA LEU A 190 -15.72 5.28 -8.87
C LEU A 190 -16.55 5.76 -7.69
N ALA A 191 -17.19 6.92 -7.82
CA ALA A 191 -18.03 7.46 -6.76
C ALA A 191 -19.29 8.13 -7.32
N VAL A 192 -20.33 8.14 -6.51
CA VAL A 192 -21.51 8.97 -6.71
C VAL A 192 -21.38 10.16 -5.76
N VAL A 193 -21.48 11.37 -6.30
CA VAL A 193 -21.37 12.61 -5.55
C VAL A 193 -22.75 13.22 -5.45
N VAL A 194 -23.20 13.43 -4.21
CA VAL A 194 -24.47 14.11 -3.93
C VAL A 194 -24.16 15.48 -3.35
N THR A 195 -24.65 16.52 -3.99
CA THR A 195 -24.58 17.90 -3.47
C THR A 195 -25.94 18.28 -2.88
N PRO A 196 -25.96 18.91 -1.69
CA PRO A 196 -27.19 19.35 -1.04
C PRO A 196 -27.91 20.44 -1.85
#